data_AF-A0A8K1FIG4-F1
#
_entry.id   AF-A0A8K1FIG4-F1
#
_cell.length_a   1.000
_cell.length_b   1.000
_cell.length_c   1.000
_cell.angle_alpha   90.00
_cell.angle_beta   90.00
_cell.angle_gamma   90.00
#
_symmetry.space_group_name_H-M   'P 1'
#
loop_
_entity.id
_entity.type
_entity.pdbx_description
1 polymer ?
#
loop_
_entity_poly.entity_id
_entity_poly.type
_entity_poly.pdbx_seq_one_letter_code
_entity_poly.pdbx_strand_id
1 'polypeptide(L)'
;MADAIKYGEWEVGFFECFHDLVPNCCMAWCLPCVSIAQISSRIGTHRFATALLFTILLNIVMSAIFFVDLFAPVDEEDGYDYDDRKLTQLSTLKYVTGSISVAAFLVYSVLVSDLRNNVRTRFNIPGNSCVDCLMACCCSCCTIAQMATHVKSYKPGSCEFGPPDTLQGFPTK
;
A
#
# COMPACT_ATOMS: atom_id res chain seq x y z
N MET A 1 -10.40 5.88 28.08
CA MET A 1 -9.21 5.07 28.38
C MET A 1 -8.46 4.92 27.07
N ALA A 2 -7.25 5.45 26.95
CA ALA A 2 -6.47 5.25 25.74
C ALA A 2 -6.00 3.79 25.75
N ASP A 3 -6.56 2.97 24.88
CA ASP A 3 -6.27 1.54 24.86
C ASP A 3 -4.78 1.32 24.59
N ALA A 4 -4.08 0.71 25.53
CA ALA A 4 -2.65 0.43 25.43
C ALA A 4 -2.35 -0.37 24.15
N ILE A 5 -1.26 -0.02 23.45
CA ILE A 5 -0.79 -0.76 22.28
C ILE A 5 0.01 -1.97 22.78
N LYS A 6 -0.22 -3.13 22.16
CA LYS A 6 0.47 -4.37 22.51
C LYS A 6 1.93 -4.36 22.03
N TYR A 7 2.82 -4.98 22.81
CA TYR A 7 4.22 -5.20 22.45
C TYR A 7 4.47 -6.70 22.27
N GLY A 8 5.36 -7.07 21.35
CA GLY A 8 5.73 -8.47 21.12
C GLY A 8 4.77 -9.27 20.23
N GLU A 9 3.55 -8.77 20.00
CA GLU A 9 2.56 -9.42 19.14
C GLU A 9 1.70 -8.40 18.37
N TRP A 10 1.13 -8.83 17.25
CA TRP A 10 0.14 -8.05 16.51
C TRP A 10 -1.18 -7.99 17.28
N GLU A 11 -1.89 -6.86 17.21
CA GLU A 11 -3.18 -6.70 17.88
C GLU A 11 -4.28 -7.55 17.22
N VAL A 12 -4.20 -7.67 15.89
CA VAL A 12 -5.14 -8.43 15.07
C VAL A 12 -4.40 -9.36 14.12
N GLY A 13 -5.09 -10.43 13.71
CA GLY A 13 -4.63 -11.35 12.66
C GLY A 13 -4.52 -10.68 11.29
N PHE A 14 -3.86 -11.35 10.34
CA PHE A 14 -3.58 -10.75 9.03
C PHE A 14 -4.86 -10.54 8.18
N PHE A 15 -5.79 -11.49 8.21
CA PHE A 15 -7.05 -11.42 7.47
C PHE A 15 -8.22 -10.91 8.32
N GLU A 16 -7.96 -10.38 9.52
CA GLU A 16 -9.00 -9.83 10.38
C GLU A 16 -9.48 -8.43 9.93
N CYS A 17 -8.94 -7.89 8.84
CA CYS A 17 -9.40 -6.65 8.23
C CYS A 17 -10.89 -6.67 7.87
N PHE A 18 -11.50 -7.84 7.65
CA PHE A 18 -12.93 -7.96 7.33
C PHE A 18 -13.86 -7.66 8.51
N HIS A 19 -13.36 -7.70 9.76
CA HIS A 19 -14.17 -7.39 10.94
C HIS A 19 -14.40 -5.88 11.10
N ASP A 20 -13.42 -5.06 10.72
CA ASP A 20 -13.51 -3.58 10.67
C ASP A 20 -13.53 -3.10 9.22
N LEU A 21 -14.54 -3.53 8.45
CA LEU A 21 -14.63 -3.21 7.03
C LEU A 21 -14.63 -1.69 6.78
N VAL A 22 -15.31 -0.93 7.66
CA VAL A 22 -15.35 0.54 7.65
C VAL A 22 -14.84 1.08 9.00
N PRO A 23 -13.86 1.99 9.03
CA PRO A 23 -13.16 2.57 7.88
C PRO A 23 -12.00 1.69 7.36
N ASN A 24 -11.54 0.66 8.07
CA ASN A 24 -10.19 0.13 7.86
C ASN A 24 -9.97 -0.58 6.51
N CYS A 25 -10.67 -1.70 6.24
CA CYS A 25 -10.44 -2.46 5.01
C CYS A 25 -10.80 -1.66 3.74
N CYS A 26 -11.92 -0.92 3.78
CA CYS A 26 -12.34 -0.09 2.67
C CYS A 26 -11.41 1.11 2.44
N MET A 27 -10.87 1.74 3.49
CA MET A 27 -9.92 2.84 3.34
C MET A 27 -8.56 2.31 2.88
N ALA A 28 -8.10 1.17 3.38
CA ALA A 28 -6.87 0.54 2.91
C ALA A 28 -6.97 0.09 1.43
N TRP A 29 -8.17 -0.24 0.95
CA TRP A 29 -8.41 -0.59 -0.46
C TRP A 29 -8.58 0.63 -1.36
N CYS A 30 -9.46 1.56 -0.99
CA CYS A 30 -9.84 2.70 -1.83
C CYS A 30 -8.89 3.90 -1.67
N LEU A 31 -8.28 4.06 -0.50
CA LEU A 31 -7.46 5.23 -0.13
C LEU A 31 -6.20 4.80 0.66
N PRO A 32 -5.39 3.87 0.11
CA PRO A 32 -4.20 3.36 0.79
C PRO A 32 -3.21 4.47 1.16
N CYS A 33 -3.14 5.55 0.36
CA CYS A 33 -2.30 6.71 0.63
C CYS A 33 -2.63 7.39 1.97
N VAL A 34 -3.91 7.50 2.32
CA VAL A 34 -4.32 8.10 3.60
C VAL A 34 -3.96 7.17 4.74
N SER A 35 -4.31 5.88 4.65
CA SER A 35 -3.98 4.90 5.70
C SER A 35 -2.48 4.80 5.94
N ILE A 36 -1.66 4.75 4.88
CA ILE A 36 -0.19 4.73 4.98
C ILE A 36 0.33 6.03 5.61
N ALA A 37 -0.20 7.18 5.23
CA ALA A 37 0.20 8.47 5.80
C ALA A 37 -0.17 8.56 7.29
N GLN A 38 -1.37 8.11 7.67
CA GLN A 38 -1.84 8.06 9.06
C GLN A 38 -0.96 7.14 9.92
N ILE A 39 -0.62 5.94 9.42
CA ILE A 39 0.29 5.02 10.12
C ILE A 39 1.66 5.69 10.29
N SER A 40 2.22 6.23 9.21
CA SER A 40 3.56 6.83 9.18
C SER A 40 3.69 8.02 10.12
N SER A 41 2.67 8.88 10.19
CA SER A 41 2.64 10.00 11.13
C SER A 41 2.40 9.55 12.57
N ARG A 42 1.54 8.54 12.78
CA ARG A 42 1.24 7.99 14.11
C ARG A 42 2.48 7.41 14.79
N ILE A 43 3.29 6.66 14.02
CA ILE A 43 4.57 6.14 14.51
C ILE A 43 5.66 7.23 14.49
N GLY A 44 5.48 8.36 13.83
CA GLY A 44 6.47 9.44 13.77
C GLY A 44 7.70 9.09 12.92
N THR A 45 7.53 8.33 11.83
CA THR A 45 8.60 8.17 10.82
C THR A 45 8.65 9.36 9.87
N HIS A 46 7.48 9.85 9.45
CA HIS A 46 7.34 10.92 8.48
C HIS A 46 6.21 11.87 8.89
N ARG A 47 6.29 13.13 8.44
CA ARG A 47 5.17 14.07 8.57
C ARG A 47 4.02 13.60 7.69
N PHE A 48 2.79 13.73 8.19
CA PHE A 48 1.58 13.30 7.50
C PHE A 48 1.50 13.84 6.06
N ALA A 49 1.68 15.15 5.87
CA ALA A 49 1.61 15.77 4.55
C ALA A 49 2.66 15.22 3.58
N THR A 50 3.90 14.99 4.04
CA THR A 50 4.98 14.45 3.20
C THR A 50 4.68 13.01 2.78
N ALA A 51 4.28 12.16 3.73
CA ALA A 51 3.90 10.78 3.46
C ALA A 51 2.67 10.70 2.54
N LEU A 52 1.68 11.57 2.75
CA LEU A 52 0.46 11.62 1.94
C LEU A 52 0.77 12.05 0.51
N LEU A 53 1.53 13.13 0.29
CA LEU A 53 1.88 13.60 -1.05
C LEU A 53 2.69 12.54 -1.80
N PHE A 54 3.69 11.94 -1.16
CA PHE A 54 4.50 10.89 -1.75
C PHE A 54 3.66 9.68 -2.17
N THR A 55 2.78 9.21 -1.30
CA THR A 55 1.94 8.04 -1.59
C THR A 55 0.82 8.34 -2.59
N ILE A 56 0.28 9.57 -2.63
CA ILE A 56 -0.66 9.99 -3.68
C ILE A 56 0.03 9.97 -5.04
N LEU A 57 1.21 10.57 -5.17
CA LEU A 57 1.95 10.60 -6.43
C LEU A 57 2.25 9.18 -6.93
N LEU A 58 2.70 8.28 -6.04
CA LEU A 58 2.91 6.88 -6.38
C LEU A 58 1.61 6.19 -6.87
N ASN A 59 0.49 6.38 -6.18
CA ASN A 59 -0.78 5.77 -6.59
C ASN A 59 -1.28 6.29 -7.94
N ILE A 60 -1.09 7.58 -8.24
CA ILE A 60 -1.42 8.17 -9.55
C ILE A 60 -0.58 7.52 -10.65
N VAL A 61 0.73 7.39 -10.43
CA VAL A 61 1.64 6.74 -11.39
C VAL A 61 1.24 5.28 -11.62
N MET A 62 0.99 4.52 -10.56
CA MET A 62 0.54 3.13 -10.65
C MET A 62 -0.78 2.99 -11.43
N SER A 63 -1.75 3.86 -11.15
CA SER A 63 -3.06 3.84 -11.80
C SER A 63 -2.96 4.20 -13.29
N ALA A 64 -2.11 5.16 -13.64
CA ALA A 64 -1.86 5.54 -15.03
C ALA A 64 -1.22 4.40 -15.83
N ILE A 65 -0.22 3.73 -15.25
CA ILE A 65 0.44 2.57 -15.86
C ILE A 65 -0.57 1.43 -16.09
N PHE A 66 -1.35 1.08 -15.07
CA PHE A 66 -2.37 0.04 -15.18
C PHE A 66 -3.44 0.37 -16.23
N PHE A 67 -3.86 1.64 -16.32
CA PHE A 67 -4.78 2.08 -17.35
C PHE A 67 -4.20 1.92 -18.76
N VAL A 68 -2.91 2.23 -18.96
CA VAL A 68 -2.23 1.98 -20.24
C VAL A 68 -2.24 0.50 -20.59
N ASP A 69 -1.92 -0.39 -19.65
CA ASP A 69 -1.91 -1.83 -19.89
C ASP A 69 -3.31 -2.39 -20.20
N LEU A 70 -4.35 -1.91 -19.51
CA LEU A 70 -5.71 -2.43 -19.65
C LEU A 70 -6.41 -1.96 -20.94
N PHE A 71 -6.17 -0.72 -21.34
CA PHE A 71 -6.84 -0.10 -22.49
C PHE A 71 -5.97 -0.07 -23.75
N ALA A 72 -4.71 -0.52 -23.68
CA ALA A 72 -3.93 -0.76 -24.88
C ALA A 72 -4.64 -1.82 -25.73
N PRO A 73 -4.96 -1.53 -27.01
CA PRO A 73 -5.70 -2.47 -27.85
C PRO A 73 -4.92 -3.79 -27.93
N VAL A 74 -5.52 -4.88 -27.45
CA VAL A 74 -5.07 -6.24 -27.75
C VAL A 74 -5.36 -6.45 -29.22
N ASP A 75 -4.35 -6.88 -29.98
CA ASP A 75 -4.49 -7.09 -31.40
C ASP A 75 -5.47 -8.26 -31.58
N GLU A 76 -6.72 -7.94 -31.92
CA GLU A 76 -7.69 -8.90 -32.42
C GLU A 76 -7.23 -9.29 -33.82
N GLU A 77 -7.06 -10.59 -34.04
CA GLU A 77 -6.51 -11.16 -35.27
C GLU A 77 -7.56 -11.10 -36.40
N ASP A 78 -7.93 -9.90 -36.81
CA ASP A 78 -8.77 -9.66 -37.98
C ASP A 78 -7.88 -9.53 -39.22
N GLY A 79 -8.16 -10.35 -40.24
CA GLY A 79 -7.36 -10.57 -41.46
C GLY A 79 -7.20 -9.38 -42.42
N TYR A 80 -6.87 -8.20 -41.91
CA TYR A 80 -6.39 -7.05 -42.66
C TYR A 80 -4.85 -7.05 -42.71
N ASP A 81 -4.29 -6.64 -43.85
CA ASP A 81 -2.85 -6.48 -44.08
C ASP A 81 -2.30 -5.34 -43.19
N TYR A 82 -1.84 -5.70 -41.99
CA TYR A 82 -1.26 -4.78 -41.02
C TYR A 82 0.24 -4.61 -41.29
N ASP A 83 0.76 -3.38 -41.24
CA ASP A 83 2.19 -3.11 -41.38
C ASP A 83 2.97 -3.82 -40.26
N ASP A 84 3.74 -4.85 -40.60
CA ASP A 84 4.53 -5.72 -39.71
C ASP A 84 5.37 -4.93 -38.67
N ARG A 85 5.84 -3.74 -39.07
CA ARG A 85 6.58 -2.82 -38.22
C ARG A 85 5.76 -2.24 -37.07
N LYS A 86 4.47 -1.95 -37.28
CA LYS A 86 3.58 -1.41 -36.23
C LYS A 86 3.16 -2.48 -35.23
N LEU A 87 2.92 -3.71 -35.69
CA LEU A 87 2.60 -4.86 -34.82
C LEU A 87 3.77 -5.17 -33.87
N THR A 88 4.99 -5.17 -34.40
CA THR A 88 6.23 -5.33 -33.61
C THR A 88 6.42 -4.18 -32.62
N GLN A 89 6.06 -2.94 -32.98
CA GLN A 89 6.16 -1.78 -32.09
C GLN A 89 5.14 -1.81 -30.94
N LEU A 90 3.87 -2.15 -31.21
CA LEU A 90 2.80 -2.26 -30.21
C LEU A 90 3.06 -3.41 -29.23
N SER A 91 3.46 -4.57 -29.72
CA SER A 91 3.83 -5.72 -28.87
C SER A 91 5.04 -5.41 -27.99
N THR A 92 6.09 -4.79 -28.53
CA THR A 92 7.25 -4.35 -27.74
C THR A 92 6.85 -3.34 -26.65
N LEU A 93 5.97 -2.37 -26.96
CA LEU A 93 5.45 -1.40 -25.98
C LEU A 93 4.62 -2.07 -24.88
N LYS A 94 3.82 -3.10 -25.19
CA LYS A 94 3.08 -3.89 -24.18
C LYS A 94 4.02 -4.62 -23.23
N TYR A 95 5.04 -5.30 -23.73
CA TYR A 95 6.02 -5.99 -22.88
C TYR A 95 6.82 -5.02 -22.00
N VAL A 96 7.23 -3.88 -22.56
CA VAL A 96 7.94 -2.85 -21.81
C VAL A 96 7.04 -2.26 -20.72
N THR A 97 5.83 -1.83 -21.06
CA THR A 97 4.88 -1.28 -20.08
C THR A 97 4.56 -2.30 -18.99
N GLY A 98 4.24 -3.55 -19.36
CA GLY A 98 4.00 -4.62 -18.40
C GLY A 98 5.20 -4.90 -17.47
N SER A 99 6.44 -4.84 -17.99
CA SER A 99 7.64 -4.96 -17.14
C SER A 99 7.78 -3.80 -16.15
N ILE A 100 7.43 -2.58 -16.56
CA ILE A 100 7.40 -1.40 -15.69
C ILE A 100 6.32 -1.57 -14.62
N SER A 101 5.14 -2.07 -14.98
CA SER A 101 4.03 -2.33 -14.05
C SER A 101 4.42 -3.30 -12.95
N VAL A 102 5.08 -4.40 -13.32
CA VAL A 102 5.61 -5.39 -12.36
C VAL A 102 6.67 -4.75 -11.46
N ALA A 103 7.62 -4.00 -12.02
CA ALA A 103 8.65 -3.33 -11.24
C ALA A 103 8.04 -2.33 -10.23
N ALA A 104 7.06 -1.56 -10.67
CA ALA A 104 6.39 -0.56 -9.84
C ALA A 104 5.55 -1.21 -8.72
N PHE A 105 4.90 -2.35 -8.99
CA PHE A 105 4.21 -3.15 -7.98
C PHE A 105 5.17 -3.71 -6.92
N LEU A 106 6.35 -4.20 -7.34
CA LEU A 106 7.38 -4.66 -6.41
C LEU A 106 7.91 -3.52 -5.53
N VAL A 107 8.15 -2.34 -6.10
CA VAL A 107 8.55 -1.15 -5.33
C VAL A 107 7.48 -0.79 -4.30
N TYR A 108 6.21 -0.76 -4.70
CA TYR A 108 5.10 -0.49 -3.77
C TYR A 108 5.06 -1.52 -2.63
N SER A 109 5.22 -2.80 -2.95
CA SER A 109 5.24 -3.88 -1.96
C SER A 109 6.41 -3.76 -0.99
N VAL A 110 7.60 -3.37 -1.47
CA VAL A 110 8.77 -3.07 -0.64
C VAL A 110 8.50 -1.89 0.30
N LEU A 111 7.87 -0.82 -0.17
CA LEU A 111 7.54 0.34 0.67
C LEU A 111 6.56 -0.04 1.80
N VAL A 112 5.53 -0.82 1.49
CA VAL A 112 4.58 -1.33 2.49
C VAL A 112 5.29 -2.26 3.48
N SER A 113 6.22 -3.08 3.01
CA SER A 113 7.02 -3.99 3.85
C SER A 113 7.98 -3.26 4.78
N ASP A 114 8.62 -2.19 4.30
CA ASP A 114 9.48 -1.35 5.11
C ASP A 114 8.66 -0.65 6.21
N LEU A 115 7.48 -0.12 5.87
CA LEU A 115 6.57 0.45 6.86
C LEU A 115 6.18 -0.60 7.92
N ARG A 116 5.85 -1.82 7.49
CA ARG A 116 5.54 -2.93 8.39
C ARG A 116 6.71 -3.30 9.28
N ASN A 117 7.93 -3.35 8.74
CA ASN A 117 9.14 -3.59 9.51
C ASN A 117 9.41 -2.48 10.53
N ASN A 118 9.18 -1.21 10.16
CA ASN A 118 9.26 -0.08 11.09
C ASN A 118 8.25 -0.22 12.24
N VAL A 119 7.01 -0.63 11.96
CA VAL A 119 6.01 -0.92 13.01
C VAL A 119 6.52 -2.05 13.91
N ARG A 120 6.93 -3.19 13.33
CA ARG A 120 7.39 -4.36 14.08
C ARG A 120 8.58 -4.07 14.99
N THR A 121 9.60 -3.40 14.47
CA THR A 121 10.80 -3.05 15.23
C THR A 121 10.48 -2.10 16.39
N ARG A 122 9.54 -1.16 16.19
CA ARG A 122 9.10 -0.24 17.25
C ARG A 122 8.30 -0.91 18.37
N PHE A 123 7.49 -1.91 18.04
CA PHE A 123 6.68 -2.66 19.01
C PHE A 123 7.27 -4.03 19.39
N ASN A 124 8.52 -4.29 19.01
CA ASN A 124 9.28 -5.51 19.30
C ASN A 124 8.59 -6.82 18.83
N ILE A 125 7.92 -6.78 17.66
CA ILE A 125 7.14 -7.90 17.11
C ILE A 125 8.04 -8.84 16.28
N PRO A 126 8.18 -10.13 16.64
CA PRO A 126 9.14 -11.07 16.05
C PRO A 126 8.75 -11.52 14.63
N GLY A 127 9.73 -11.60 13.72
CA GLY A 127 9.58 -12.08 12.34
C GLY A 127 10.61 -11.50 11.38
N ASN A 128 10.38 -11.57 10.07
CA ASN A 128 11.38 -11.25 9.05
C ASN A 128 10.81 -10.49 7.85
N SER A 129 11.68 -9.73 7.17
CA SER A 129 11.34 -8.87 6.04
C SER A 129 10.85 -9.62 4.80
N CYS A 130 11.27 -10.88 4.61
CA CYS A 130 10.83 -11.68 3.46
C CYS A 130 9.36 -12.06 3.56
N VAL A 131 8.92 -12.47 4.75
CA VAL A 131 7.50 -12.74 5.03
C VAL A 131 6.70 -11.45 4.92
N ASP A 132 7.23 -10.32 5.38
CA ASP A 132 6.54 -9.04 5.25
C ASP A 132 6.36 -8.63 3.78
N CYS A 133 7.37 -8.85 2.93
CA CYS A 133 7.29 -8.67 1.47
C CYS A 133 6.25 -9.58 0.82
N LEU A 134 6.27 -10.87 1.15
CA LEU A 134 5.29 -11.82 0.62
C LEU A 134 3.87 -11.43 1.02
N MET A 135 3.67 -11.03 2.28
CA MET A 135 2.36 -10.63 2.78
C MET A 135 1.87 -9.32 2.14
N ALA A 136 2.77 -8.35 1.93
CA ALA A 136 2.46 -7.11 1.22
C ALA A 136 2.10 -7.37 -0.26
N CYS A 137 2.79 -8.30 -0.92
CA CYS A 137 2.50 -8.72 -2.29
C CYS A 137 1.17 -9.48 -2.40
N CYS A 138 0.85 -10.37 -1.47
CA CYS A 138 -0.36 -11.19 -1.52
C CYS A 138 -1.64 -10.42 -1.15
N CYS A 139 -1.58 -9.55 -0.13
CA CYS A 139 -2.68 -8.68 0.24
C CYS A 139 -2.15 -7.38 0.87
N SER A 140 -1.91 -6.37 0.04
CA SER A 140 -1.40 -5.07 0.49
C SER A 140 -2.40 -4.35 1.40
N CYS A 141 -3.70 -4.40 1.08
CA CYS A 141 -4.74 -3.78 1.91
C CYS A 141 -4.84 -4.44 3.30
N CYS A 142 -4.77 -5.77 3.40
CA CYS A 142 -4.76 -6.50 4.67
C CYS A 142 -3.55 -6.10 5.52
N THR A 143 -2.39 -5.99 4.87
CA THR A 143 -1.14 -5.56 5.52
C THR A 143 -1.27 -4.16 6.11
N ILE A 144 -1.80 -3.21 5.33
CA ILE A 144 -2.05 -1.83 5.75
C ILE A 144 -3.09 -1.81 6.88
N ALA A 145 -4.17 -2.56 6.75
CA ALA A 145 -5.24 -2.62 7.74
C ALA A 145 -4.78 -3.20 9.08
N GLN A 146 -3.96 -4.25 9.06
CA GLN A 146 -3.36 -4.82 10.26
C GLN A 146 -2.46 -3.80 10.98
N MET A 147 -1.62 -3.07 10.22
CA MET A 147 -0.78 -2.00 10.79
C MET A 147 -1.63 -0.87 11.36
N ALA A 148 -2.62 -0.39 10.63
CA ALA A 148 -3.51 0.70 11.03
C ALA A 148 -4.23 0.40 12.34
N THR A 149 -4.71 -0.85 12.48
CA THR A 149 -5.37 -1.33 13.71
C THR A 149 -4.38 -1.33 14.87
N HIS A 150 -3.20 -1.93 14.66
CA HIS A 150 -2.18 -2.08 15.71
C HIS A 150 -1.67 -0.73 16.23
N VAL A 151 -1.48 0.27 15.36
CA VAL A 151 -1.05 1.62 15.79
C VAL A 151 -2.21 2.54 16.17
N LYS A 152 -3.45 2.04 16.03
CA LYS A 152 -4.70 2.77 16.28
C LYS A 152 -4.72 4.11 15.54
N SER A 153 -4.43 4.04 14.24
CA SER A 153 -4.35 5.24 13.38
C SER A 153 -5.70 5.74 12.90
N TYR A 154 -6.78 4.99 13.13
CA TYR A 154 -8.16 5.35 12.81
C TYR A 154 -9.07 5.15 14.02
N LYS A 155 -10.26 5.75 13.98
CA LYS A 155 -11.33 5.53 14.97
C LYS A 155 -12.41 4.66 14.32
N PRO A 156 -12.83 3.54 14.94
CA PRO A 156 -13.94 2.74 14.43
C PRO A 156 -15.21 3.59 14.30
N GLY A 157 -15.90 3.49 13.16
CA GLY A 157 -17.14 4.21 12.91
C GLY A 157 -17.00 5.69 12.50
N SER A 158 -15.79 6.26 12.42
CA SER A 158 -15.57 7.58 11.81
C SER A 158 -14.54 7.53 10.67
N CYS A 159 -14.88 8.12 9.53
CA CYS A 159 -13.99 8.27 8.39
C CYS A 159 -13.22 9.59 8.48
N GLU A 160 -12.26 9.66 9.40
CA GLU A 160 -11.36 10.81 9.51
C GLU A 160 -10.16 10.63 8.56
N PHE A 161 -9.94 11.60 7.66
CA PHE A 161 -8.79 11.63 6.74
C PHE A 161 -7.60 12.42 7.31
N GLY A 162 -7.74 12.97 8.51
CA GLY A 162 -6.72 13.78 9.16
C GLY A 162 -5.58 12.95 9.78
N PRO A 163 -4.48 13.61 10.16
CA PRO A 163 -3.41 12.97 10.90
C PRO A 163 -3.90 12.55 12.30
N PRO A 164 -3.66 11.29 12.73
CA PRO A 164 -3.80 10.94 14.13
C PRO A 164 -2.69 11.61 14.96
N ASP A 165 -2.92 11.78 16.26
CA ASP A 165 -1.88 12.22 17.19
C ASP A 165 -0.65 11.33 17.07
N THR A 166 0.56 11.84 17.28
CA THR A 166 1.76 10.99 17.33
C THR A 166 1.79 10.21 18.65
N LEU A 167 2.27 8.96 18.65
CA LEU A 167 2.43 8.19 19.88
C LEU A 167 3.42 8.87 20.84
N GLN A 168 2.94 9.29 22.02
CA GLN A 168 3.77 9.90 23.06
C GLN A 168 4.72 8.85 23.65
N GLY A 169 6.02 9.08 23.52
CA GLY A 169 7.07 8.16 24.00
C GLY A 169 8.25 7.96 23.05
N PHE A 170 8.18 8.46 21.82
CA PHE A 170 9.26 8.34 20.85
C PHE A 170 9.67 9.71 20.29
N PRO A 171 10.97 10.06 20.31
CA PRO A 171 11.42 11.33 19.75
C PRO A 171 11.14 11.37 18.25
N THR A 172 10.45 12.42 17.80
CA THR A 172 10.33 12.79 16.39
C THR A 172 11.73 13.09 15.86
N LYS A 173 12.17 12.34 14.84
CA LYS A 173 13.38 12.66 14.09
C LYS A 173 13.11 13.77 13.09
#